data_AF-A0A6N8YZ26-F1
#
_entry.id   AF-A0A6N8YZ26-F1
#
_cell.length_a   1.000
_cell.length_b   1.000
_cell.length_c   1.000
_cell.angle_alpha   90.00
_cell.angle_beta   90.00
_cell.angle_gamma   90.00
#
_symmetry.space_group_name_H-M   'P 1'
#
loop_
_entity.id
_entity.type
_entity.pdbx_description
1 polymer ?
#
loop_
_entity_poly.entity_id
_entity_poly.type
_entity_poly.pdbx_seq_one_letter_code
_entity_poly.pdbx_strand_id
1 'polypeptide(L)'
;MSAGEPEYALEPATFRSMLEAQELTDTLEENLQDRRMGAASVRPEVVELFSELVNNAAEHGLSPEGANAHVRYMPHRRGTAFDVVVADSGPGIRATLAGNPSLSQPETDAEAIGLAAQELVSGSGIPTRGIGLWMTVTEMRKPGRKLWIQSGSGLLTMYGASEPEVREIEHRQGTMVRLTIPA
;
A
#
# COMPACT_ATOMS: atom_id res chain seq x y z
N MET A 1 -15.01 3.08 -28.20
CA MET A 1 -13.83 2.39 -27.68
C MET A 1 -14.33 1.45 -26.59
N SER A 2 -14.30 0.14 -26.83
CA SER A 2 -14.63 -0.82 -25.78
C SER A 2 -13.58 -0.69 -24.68
N ALA A 3 -14.00 -0.36 -23.46
CA ALA A 3 -13.12 -0.48 -22.31
C ALA A 3 -12.86 -1.98 -22.13
N GLY A 4 -11.65 -2.44 -22.46
CA GLY A 4 -11.27 -3.83 -22.22
C GLY A 4 -11.52 -4.19 -20.76
N GLU A 5 -11.94 -5.43 -20.52
CA GLU A 5 -12.14 -5.91 -19.15
C GLU A 5 -10.83 -5.75 -18.34
N PRO A 6 -10.94 -5.39 -17.05
CA PRO A 6 -9.76 -5.30 -16.20
C PRO A 6 -9.07 -6.66 -16.14
N GLU A 7 -7.76 -6.68 -16.40
CA GLU A 7 -6.96 -7.90 -16.36
C GLU A 7 -6.16 -7.93 -15.06
N TYR A 8 -6.18 -9.05 -14.34
CA TYR A 8 -5.40 -9.19 -13.11
C TYR A 8 -3.94 -9.50 -13.45
N ALA A 9 -3.03 -8.64 -13.02
CA ALA A 9 -1.60 -8.95 -12.94
C ALA A 9 -1.32 -9.85 -11.73
N LEU A 10 -2.13 -9.71 -10.67
CA LEU A 10 -2.19 -10.64 -9.55
C LEU A 10 -3.65 -10.76 -9.12
N GLU A 11 -4.20 -11.97 -9.24
CA GLU A 11 -5.55 -12.31 -8.77
C GLU A 11 -5.67 -12.07 -7.26
N PRO A 12 -6.88 -11.82 -6.73
CA PRO A 12 -7.08 -11.69 -5.28
C PRO A 12 -6.54 -12.90 -4.52
N ALA A 13 -5.57 -12.65 -3.63
CA ALA A 13 -4.91 -13.67 -2.86
C ALA A 13 -4.89 -13.30 -1.38
N THR A 14 -4.97 -14.32 -0.52
CA THR A 14 -4.80 -14.18 0.93
C THR A 14 -3.42 -14.69 1.34
N PHE A 15 -2.73 -13.96 2.22
CA PHE A 15 -1.43 -14.34 2.77
C PHE A 15 -1.38 -14.10 4.29
N ARG A 16 -0.54 -14.86 4.99
CA ARG A 16 -0.45 -14.92 6.46
C ARG A 16 0.98 -14.89 6.99
N SER A 17 1.97 -14.80 6.12
CA SER A 17 3.37 -14.78 6.52
C SER A 17 4.21 -13.94 5.56
N MET A 18 5.41 -13.57 6.01
CA MET A 18 6.41 -12.91 5.17
C MET A 18 6.84 -13.78 3.98
N LEU A 19 6.85 -15.11 4.15
CA LEU A 19 7.18 -16.02 3.06
C LEU A 19 6.10 -15.96 1.97
N GLU A 20 4.82 -16.05 2.35
CA GLU A 20 3.70 -15.93 1.40
C GLU A 20 3.65 -14.55 0.74
N ALA A 21 3.99 -13.48 1.47
CA ALA A 21 4.11 -12.13 0.91
C ALA A 21 5.20 -12.03 -0.17
N GLN A 22 6.36 -12.69 0.06
CA GLN A 22 7.42 -12.78 -0.94
C GLN A 22 6.97 -13.58 -2.17
N GLU A 23 6.33 -14.74 -1.97
CA GLU A 23 5.80 -15.57 -3.07
C GLU A 23 4.80 -14.81 -3.95
N LEU A 24 3.93 -13.97 -3.35
CA LEU A 24 3.02 -13.10 -4.09
C LEU A 24 3.76 -12.01 -4.89
N THR A 25 4.85 -11.48 -4.34
CA THR A 25 5.68 -10.48 -5.03
C THR A 25 6.36 -11.08 -6.24
N ASP A 26 6.95 -12.27 -6.09
CA ASP A 26 7.59 -13.01 -7.18
C ASP A 26 6.55 -13.35 -8.28
N THR A 27 5.37 -13.83 -7.87
CA THR A 27 4.26 -14.12 -8.80
C THR A 27 3.81 -12.89 -9.59
N LEU A 28 3.72 -11.72 -8.93
CA LEU A 28 3.39 -10.46 -9.60
C LEU A 28 4.45 -10.09 -10.63
N GLU A 29 5.73 -10.18 -10.27
CA GLU A 29 6.84 -9.86 -11.16
C GLU A 29 6.81 -10.74 -12.42
N GLU A 30 6.68 -12.06 -12.26
CA GLU A 30 6.56 -13.01 -13.36
C GLU A 30 5.37 -12.68 -14.27
N ASN A 31 4.19 -12.45 -13.71
CA ASN A 31 2.98 -12.13 -14.49
C ASN A 31 3.13 -10.82 -15.29
N LEU A 32 3.73 -9.78 -14.71
CA LEU A 32 3.97 -8.51 -15.39
C LEU A 32 4.97 -8.66 -16.55
N GLN A 33 5.97 -9.52 -16.39
CA GLN A 33 6.95 -9.82 -17.43
C GLN A 33 6.33 -10.64 -18.57
N ASP A 34 5.69 -11.77 -18.27
CA ASP A 34 5.14 -12.72 -19.24
C ASP A 34 4.00 -12.12 -20.07
N ARG A 35 3.07 -11.44 -19.41
CA ARG A 35 1.88 -10.85 -20.06
C ARG A 35 2.16 -9.49 -20.68
N ARG A 36 3.36 -8.94 -20.44
CA ARG A 36 3.78 -7.61 -20.91
C ARG A 36 2.77 -6.51 -20.54
N MET A 37 2.18 -6.57 -19.36
CA MET A 37 1.20 -5.60 -18.88
C MET A 37 1.86 -4.26 -18.55
N GLY A 38 1.25 -3.16 -19.00
CA GLY A 38 1.76 -1.79 -18.79
C GLY A 38 3.13 -1.52 -19.45
N ALA A 39 3.59 -0.26 -19.39
CA ALA A 39 4.93 0.08 -19.86
C ALA A 39 6.02 -0.63 -19.04
N ALA A 40 7.06 -1.12 -19.72
CA ALA A 40 8.19 -1.79 -19.07
C ALA A 40 8.89 -0.91 -18.02
N SER A 41 8.82 0.41 -18.18
CA SER A 41 9.39 1.40 -17.26
C SER A 41 8.58 1.66 -16.00
N VAL A 42 7.40 1.05 -15.83
CA VAL A 42 6.53 1.23 -14.65
C VAL A 42 6.43 -0.05 -13.80
N ARG A 43 6.75 -1.21 -14.39
CA ARG A 43 6.62 -2.52 -13.72
C ARG A 43 7.51 -2.64 -12.48
N PRO A 44 8.80 -2.24 -12.49
CA PRO A 44 9.64 -2.32 -11.29
C PRO A 44 9.05 -1.54 -10.12
N GLU A 45 8.52 -0.34 -10.37
CA GLU A 45 7.91 0.47 -9.32
C GLU A 45 6.62 -0.16 -8.77
N VAL A 46 5.82 -0.82 -9.62
CA VAL A 46 4.62 -1.54 -9.17
C VAL A 46 5.01 -2.71 -8.26
N VAL A 47 6.04 -3.48 -8.63
CA VAL A 47 6.54 -4.61 -7.82
C VAL A 47 7.12 -4.13 -6.50
N GLU A 48 7.95 -3.09 -6.51
CA GLU A 48 8.56 -2.52 -5.30
C GLU A 48 7.49 -2.01 -4.32
N LEU A 49 6.56 -1.18 -4.80
CA LEU A 49 5.47 -0.67 -3.96
C LEU A 49 4.56 -1.79 -3.46
N PHE A 50 4.28 -2.80 -4.29
CA PHE A 50 3.51 -3.95 -3.86
C PHE A 50 4.20 -4.71 -2.74
N SER A 51 5.50 -5.02 -2.91
CA SER A 51 6.34 -5.73 -1.94
C SER A 51 6.34 -5.03 -0.59
N GLU A 52 6.55 -3.72 -0.57
CA GLU A 52 6.50 -2.91 0.65
C GLU A 52 5.14 -3.02 1.36
N LEU A 53 4.03 -2.99 0.61
CA LEU A 53 2.70 -3.08 1.19
C LEU A 53 2.39 -4.47 1.75
N VAL A 54 2.72 -5.55 1.03
CA VAL A 54 2.48 -6.92 1.52
C VAL A 54 3.39 -7.26 2.70
N ASN A 55 4.64 -6.79 2.71
CA ASN A 55 5.54 -6.94 3.84
C ASN A 55 4.99 -6.20 5.07
N ASN A 56 4.55 -4.95 4.94
CA ASN A 56 3.94 -4.22 6.06
C ASN A 56 2.72 -4.96 6.63
N ALA A 57 1.86 -5.51 5.77
CA ALA A 57 0.70 -6.29 6.20
C ALA A 57 1.10 -7.62 6.87
N ALA A 58 2.14 -8.31 6.38
CA ALA A 58 2.64 -9.55 6.96
C ALA A 58 3.46 -9.34 8.25
N GLU A 59 4.07 -8.18 8.45
CA GLU A 59 4.81 -7.87 9.69
C GLU A 59 3.91 -7.31 10.78
N HIS A 60 2.93 -6.47 10.42
CA HIS A 60 2.17 -5.65 11.37
C HIS A 60 0.67 -5.87 11.33
N GLY A 61 0.14 -6.40 10.23
CA GLY A 61 -1.28 -6.60 10.00
C GLY A 61 -1.79 -8.01 10.35
N LEU A 62 -0.95 -8.87 10.90
CA LEU A 62 -1.32 -10.28 11.11
C LEU A 62 -2.47 -10.44 12.10
N SER A 63 -3.51 -11.08 11.59
CA SER A 63 -4.65 -11.64 12.31
C SER A 63 -4.80 -13.12 11.90
N PRO A 64 -5.61 -13.92 12.61
CA PRO A 64 -5.93 -15.29 12.17
C PRO A 64 -6.48 -15.37 10.73
N GLU A 65 -7.17 -14.32 10.28
CA GLU A 65 -7.76 -14.22 8.95
C GLU A 65 -6.73 -13.97 7.85
N GLY A 66 -5.60 -13.34 8.18
CA GLY A 66 -4.56 -12.93 7.25
C GLY A 66 -4.82 -11.58 6.57
N ALA A 67 -4.01 -11.28 5.58
CA ALA A 67 -4.12 -10.11 4.72
C ALA A 67 -4.48 -10.52 3.29
N ASN A 68 -5.08 -9.60 2.53
CA ASN A 68 -5.48 -9.81 1.15
C ASN A 68 -4.77 -8.81 0.24
N ALA A 69 -4.40 -9.25 -0.95
CA ALA A 69 -3.73 -8.45 -1.95
C ALA A 69 -4.25 -8.73 -3.36
N HIS A 70 -4.27 -7.72 -4.22
CA HIS A 70 -4.45 -7.89 -5.66
C HIS A 70 -3.81 -6.75 -6.46
N VAL A 71 -3.51 -7.02 -7.72
CA VAL A 71 -3.07 -6.01 -8.70
C VAL A 71 -3.86 -6.16 -9.99
N ARG A 72 -4.60 -5.11 -10.35
CA ARG A 72 -5.36 -5.04 -11.60
C ARG A 72 -4.74 -4.06 -12.57
N TYR A 73 -4.74 -4.41 -13.84
CA TYR A 73 -4.47 -3.52 -14.95
C TYR A 73 -5.80 -3.11 -15.57
N MET A 74 -6.16 -1.83 -15.47
CA MET A 74 -7.51 -1.36 -15.80
C MET A 74 -7.53 -0.04 -16.58
N PRO A 75 -8.62 0.25 -17.31
CA PRO A 75 -8.82 1.55 -17.94
C PRO A 75 -8.76 2.72 -16.94
N HIS A 76 -8.10 3.80 -17.32
CA HIS A 76 -7.93 5.01 -16.54
C HIS A 76 -8.15 6.26 -17.41
N ARG A 77 -8.43 7.42 -16.80
CA ARG A 77 -8.79 8.66 -17.54
C ARG A 77 -7.77 9.08 -18.62
N ARG A 78 -6.52 8.63 -18.51
CA ARG A 78 -5.41 8.98 -19.43
C ARG A 78 -4.80 7.76 -20.14
N GLY A 79 -5.49 6.62 -20.17
CA GLY A 79 -4.97 5.38 -20.75
C GLY A 79 -5.31 4.20 -19.85
N THR A 80 -4.30 3.52 -19.35
CA THR A 80 -4.41 2.41 -18.41
C THR A 80 -3.69 2.74 -17.11
N ALA A 81 -4.00 2.01 -16.05
CA ALA A 81 -3.32 2.12 -14.77
C ALA A 81 -3.30 0.77 -14.06
N PHE A 82 -2.30 0.59 -13.22
CA PHE A 82 -2.31 -0.43 -12.18
C PHE A 82 -3.11 0.07 -10.98
N ASP A 83 -4.02 -0.76 -10.50
CA ASP A 83 -4.75 -0.61 -9.25
C ASP A 83 -4.23 -1.70 -8.30
N VAL A 84 -3.40 -1.28 -7.34
CA VAL A 84 -2.79 -2.14 -6.33
C VAL A 84 -3.56 -1.97 -5.03
N VAL A 85 -3.98 -3.06 -4.42
CA VAL A 85 -4.68 -3.03 -3.12
C VAL A 85 -4.09 -4.08 -2.21
N VAL A 86 -3.75 -3.67 -0.99
CA VAL A 86 -3.38 -4.56 0.11
C VAL A 86 -4.21 -4.18 1.32
N ALA A 87 -4.81 -5.17 1.98
CA ALA A 87 -5.71 -4.96 3.10
C ALA A 87 -5.56 -6.07 4.14
N ASP A 88 -5.35 -5.68 5.40
CA ASP A 88 -5.32 -6.58 6.53
C ASP A 88 -6.50 -6.30 7.49
N SER A 89 -6.62 -7.15 8.51
CA SER A 89 -7.56 -7.02 9.63
C SER A 89 -6.82 -6.93 10.98
N GLY A 90 -5.56 -6.52 10.95
CA GLY A 90 -4.69 -6.42 12.11
C GLY A 90 -5.06 -5.25 13.03
N PRO A 91 -4.17 -4.88 13.97
CA PRO A 91 -4.45 -3.88 15.00
C PRO A 91 -4.48 -2.43 14.47
N GLY A 92 -4.00 -2.19 13.25
CA GLY A 92 -3.97 -0.86 12.62
C GLY A 92 -2.74 -0.04 12.99
N ILE A 93 -2.48 1.02 12.21
CA ILE A 93 -1.26 1.84 12.26
C ILE A 93 -1.08 2.48 13.64
N ARG A 94 -2.14 3.01 14.26
CA ARG A 94 -2.06 3.64 15.58
C ARG A 94 -1.55 2.67 16.64
N ALA A 95 -2.09 1.46 16.69
CA ALA A 95 -1.66 0.43 17.63
C ALA A 95 -0.22 -0.05 17.34
N THR A 96 0.15 -0.16 16.07
CA THR A 96 1.54 -0.46 15.68
C THR A 96 2.52 0.62 16.15
N LEU A 97 2.20 1.90 15.96
CA LEU A 97 3.02 3.02 16.43
C LEU A 97 3.10 3.09 17.96
N ALA A 98 2.04 2.68 18.66
CA ALA A 98 2.03 2.63 20.12
C ALA A 98 3.03 1.64 20.71
N GLY A 99 3.46 0.64 19.93
CA GLY A 99 4.54 -0.27 20.30
C GLY A 99 5.94 0.36 20.28
N ASN A 100 6.10 1.57 19.72
CA ASN A 100 7.39 2.25 19.63
C ASN A 100 7.48 3.45 20.60
N PRO A 101 8.16 3.28 21.76
CA PRO A 101 8.24 4.33 22.78
C PRO A 101 9.09 5.54 22.36
N SER A 102 9.83 5.46 21.24
CA SER A 102 10.64 6.57 20.73
C SER A 102 9.85 7.61 19.92
N LEU A 103 8.58 7.34 19.64
CA LEU A 103 7.74 8.20 18.81
C LEU A 103 6.70 8.94 19.65
N SER A 104 6.34 10.14 19.18
CA SER A 104 5.14 10.83 19.64
C SER A 104 3.92 9.93 19.39
N GLN A 105 3.14 9.74 20.44
CA GLN A 105 1.99 8.85 20.42
C GLN A 105 0.80 9.59 19.80
N PRO A 106 0.28 9.16 18.63
CA PRO A 106 -0.89 9.79 18.03
C PRO A 106 -2.13 9.59 18.90
N GLU A 107 -2.95 10.63 19.05
CA GLU A 107 -4.21 10.55 19.79
C GLU A 107 -5.29 9.87 18.94
N THR A 108 -5.28 10.14 17.64
CA THR A 108 -6.28 9.66 16.67
C THR A 108 -5.69 8.74 15.60
N ASP A 109 -6.54 7.96 14.92
CA ASP A 109 -6.08 7.09 13.83
C ASP A 109 -5.64 7.94 12.62
N ALA A 110 -6.31 9.06 12.36
CA ALA A 110 -5.90 10.01 11.33
C ALA A 110 -4.51 10.59 11.61
N GLU A 111 -4.24 11.03 12.84
CA GLU A 111 -2.90 11.47 13.25
C GLU A 111 -1.86 10.37 13.10
N ALA A 112 -2.20 9.12 13.46
CA ALA A 112 -1.31 8.00 13.33
C ALA A 112 -0.88 7.74 11.88
N ILE A 113 -1.83 7.81 10.94
CA ILE A 113 -1.53 7.69 9.50
C ILE A 113 -0.66 8.87 9.04
N GLY A 114 -1.01 10.10 9.47
CA GLY A 114 -0.24 11.29 9.15
C GLY A 114 1.21 11.22 9.63
N LEU A 115 1.43 10.71 10.85
CA LEU A 115 2.75 10.46 11.41
C LEU A 115 3.50 9.35 10.66
N ALA A 116 2.86 8.21 10.40
CA ALA A 116 3.48 7.08 9.68
C ALA A 116 3.85 7.43 8.22
N ALA A 117 3.18 8.42 7.63
CA ALA A 117 3.48 8.94 6.30
C ALA A 117 4.65 9.94 6.28
N GLN A 118 5.16 10.37 7.44
CA GLN A 118 6.31 11.27 7.54
C GLN A 118 7.63 10.50 7.55
N GLU A 119 8.68 11.17 7.10
CA GLU A 119 10.04 10.64 7.07
C GLU A 119 10.49 10.20 8.47
N LEU A 120 11.07 9.00 8.57
CA LEU A 120 11.74 8.45 9.77
C LEU A 120 10.85 8.11 10.97
N VAL A 121 9.52 8.01 10.81
CA VAL A 121 8.62 7.75 11.95
C VAL A 121 8.45 6.26 12.30
N SER A 122 8.73 5.27 11.44
CA SER A 122 8.70 3.85 11.86
C SER A 122 10.08 3.26 12.23
N GLY A 123 11.11 4.10 12.36
CA GLY A 123 12.50 3.69 12.57
C GLY A 123 12.77 3.10 13.95
N SER A 124 12.72 1.77 14.07
CA SER A 124 13.18 1.03 15.24
C SER A 124 14.72 0.92 15.28
N GLY A 125 15.46 2.04 15.23
CA GLY A 125 16.94 2.06 15.39
C GLY A 125 17.75 1.17 14.43
N ILE A 126 17.13 0.59 13.40
CA ILE A 126 17.73 -0.23 12.35
C ILE A 126 17.59 0.58 11.05
N PRO A 127 18.68 0.94 10.34
CA PRO A 127 18.66 1.87 9.21
C PRO A 127 17.76 1.49 8.02
N THR A 128 17.18 0.30 8.00
CA THR A 128 16.36 -0.25 6.92
C THR A 128 14.92 -0.59 7.33
N ARG A 129 14.53 -0.44 8.60
CA ARG A 129 13.17 -0.76 9.07
C ARG A 129 12.36 0.51 9.33
N GLY A 130 11.11 0.51 8.85
CA GLY A 130 10.19 1.63 9.03
C GLY A 130 10.31 2.78 8.04
N ILE A 131 10.79 2.48 6.83
CA ILE A 131 10.91 3.45 5.72
C ILE A 131 9.79 3.23 4.68
N GLY A 132 9.18 2.03 4.65
CA GLY A 132 8.32 1.56 3.56
C GLY A 132 7.09 2.43 3.29
N LEU A 133 6.35 2.85 4.32
CA LEU A 133 5.15 3.68 4.11
C LEU A 133 5.50 5.10 3.66
N TRP A 134 6.56 5.70 4.23
CA TRP A 134 7.04 7.01 3.78
C TRP A 134 7.56 6.97 2.34
N MET A 135 8.31 5.92 1.96
CA MET A 135 8.76 5.74 0.57
C MET A 135 7.57 5.54 -0.36
N THR A 136 6.57 4.77 0.04
CA THR A 136 5.31 4.63 -0.70
C THR A 136 4.66 6.00 -0.91
N VAL A 137 4.52 6.82 0.14
CA VAL A 137 3.96 8.18 0.03
C VAL A 137 4.80 9.04 -0.90
N THR A 138 6.13 9.01 -0.78
CA THR A 138 7.06 9.79 -1.61
C THR A 138 6.93 9.41 -3.10
N GLU A 139 6.93 8.12 -3.39
CA GLU A 139 6.75 7.59 -4.74
C GLU A 139 5.40 7.94 -5.35
N MET A 140 4.35 7.97 -4.52
CA MET A 140 3.00 8.30 -4.96
C MET A 140 2.80 9.80 -5.23
N ARG A 141 3.79 10.66 -4.94
CA ARG A 141 3.79 12.07 -5.35
C ARG A 141 4.01 12.27 -6.86
N LYS A 142 4.44 11.24 -7.59
CA LYS A 142 4.63 11.33 -9.06
C LYS A 142 3.31 11.66 -9.79
N PRO A 143 3.35 12.40 -10.92
CA PRO A 143 2.15 12.88 -11.60
C PRO A 143 1.15 11.77 -11.96
N GLY A 144 -0.13 12.01 -11.70
CA GLY A 144 -1.23 11.10 -12.07
C GLY A 144 -1.42 9.90 -11.15
N ARG A 145 -0.54 9.68 -10.17
CA ARG A 145 -0.68 8.64 -9.15
C ARG A 145 -1.72 9.04 -8.08
N LYS A 146 -2.33 8.04 -7.45
CA LYS A 146 -3.29 8.22 -6.35
C LYS A 146 -3.01 7.26 -5.22
N LEU A 147 -2.95 7.77 -4.01
CA LEU A 147 -2.78 7.00 -2.79
C LEU A 147 -4.01 7.15 -1.92
N TRP A 148 -4.42 6.04 -1.32
CA TRP A 148 -5.47 5.97 -0.32
C TRP A 148 -5.02 5.00 0.76
N ILE A 149 -5.03 5.43 2.02
CA ILE A 149 -4.68 4.62 3.19
C ILE A 149 -5.81 4.79 4.21
N GLN A 150 -6.51 3.73 4.56
CA GLN A 150 -7.40 3.70 5.72
C GLN A 150 -6.83 2.78 6.78
N SER A 151 -6.82 3.21 8.03
CA SER A 151 -6.49 2.36 9.18
C SER A 151 -7.36 2.79 10.35
N GLY A 152 -8.14 1.87 10.91
CA GLY A 152 -9.14 2.23 11.90
C GLY A 152 -10.13 3.24 11.34
N SER A 153 -10.28 4.35 12.05
CA SER A 153 -11.12 5.50 11.62
C SER A 153 -10.34 6.54 10.80
N GLY A 154 -9.01 6.42 10.69
CA GLY A 154 -8.20 7.36 9.93
C GLY A 154 -8.24 7.09 8.43
N LEU A 155 -8.23 8.16 7.63
CA LEU A 155 -8.07 8.12 6.19
C LEU A 155 -7.05 9.15 5.73
N LEU A 156 -6.07 8.72 4.94
CA LEU A 156 -5.19 9.57 4.15
C LEU A 156 -5.49 9.36 2.66
N THR A 157 -5.65 10.47 1.93
CA THR A 157 -5.71 10.46 0.46
C THR A 157 -4.71 11.43 -0.14
N MET A 158 -4.13 11.07 -1.28
CA MET A 158 -3.18 11.93 -1.99
C MET A 158 -3.28 11.73 -3.50
N TYR A 159 -3.15 12.83 -4.25
CA TYR A 159 -3.23 12.86 -5.71
C TYR A 159 -1.98 13.52 -6.29
N GLY A 160 -1.04 12.71 -6.80
CA GLY A 160 0.27 13.16 -7.27
C GLY A 160 0.95 14.09 -6.26
N ALA A 161 1.47 15.22 -6.74
CA ALA A 161 2.24 16.17 -5.92
C ALA A 161 1.39 17.04 -4.97
N SER A 162 0.09 16.76 -4.82
CA SER A 162 -0.75 17.48 -3.85
C SER A 162 -0.39 17.08 -2.43
N GLU A 163 -0.58 17.98 -1.48
CA GLU A 163 -0.43 17.62 -0.07
C GLU A 163 -1.43 16.53 0.32
N PRO A 164 -1.03 15.55 1.15
CA PRO A 164 -1.94 14.54 1.66
C PRO A 164 -3.08 15.18 2.45
N GLU A 165 -4.31 14.77 2.17
CA GLU A 165 -5.48 15.08 2.98
C GLU A 165 -5.69 13.96 3.99
N VAL A 166 -5.74 14.31 5.27
CA VAL A 166 -5.91 13.36 6.38
C VAL A 166 -7.15 13.73 7.18
N ARG A 167 -8.01 12.75 7.45
CA ARG A 167 -9.30 12.95 8.15
C ARG A 167 -9.80 11.68 8.81
N GLU A 168 -10.73 11.84 9.73
CA GLU A 168 -11.49 10.74 10.34
C GLU A 168 -12.69 10.35 9.46
N ILE A 169 -12.97 9.05 9.38
CA ILE A 169 -14.07 8.41 8.64
C ILE A 169 -14.68 7.27 9.47
N GLU A 170 -15.64 6.54 8.91
CA GLU A 170 -16.21 5.36 9.55
C GLU A 170 -15.13 4.30 9.83
N HIS A 171 -15.16 3.75 11.04
CA HIS A 171 -14.17 2.80 11.52
C HIS A 171 -14.16 1.51 10.69
N ARG A 172 -12.96 1.08 10.29
CA ARG A 172 -12.69 -0.23 9.71
C ARG A 172 -11.60 -0.94 10.52
N GLN A 173 -11.80 -2.22 10.81
CA GLN A 173 -10.76 -3.04 11.42
C GLN A 173 -9.56 -3.20 10.47
N GLY A 174 -8.33 -3.02 10.99
CA GLY A 174 -7.09 -3.18 10.25
C GLY A 174 -6.75 -2.04 9.30
N THR A 175 -5.80 -2.29 8.40
CA THR A 175 -5.32 -1.30 7.42
C THR A 175 -5.71 -1.71 6.00
N MET A 176 -5.98 -0.74 5.13
CA MET A 176 -6.11 -0.94 3.69
C MET A 176 -5.36 0.17 2.99
N VAL A 177 -4.48 -0.22 2.07
CA VAL A 177 -3.75 0.68 1.20
C VAL A 177 -4.14 0.39 -0.23
N ARG A 178 -4.43 1.45 -0.98
CA ARG A 178 -4.73 1.40 -2.40
C ARG A 178 -3.87 2.40 -3.16
N LEU A 179 -3.20 1.91 -4.19
CA LEU A 179 -2.39 2.70 -5.10
C LEU A 179 -3.01 2.66 -6.50
N THR A 180 -3.09 3.81 -7.16
CA THR A 180 -3.33 3.87 -8.60
C THR A 180 -2.10 4.44 -9.29
N ILE A 181 -1.50 3.68 -10.20
CA ILE A 181 -0.26 4.02 -10.91
C ILE A 181 -0.54 4.01 -12.41
N PRO A 182 -0.55 5.17 -13.10
CA PRO A 182 -0.67 5.23 -14.55
C PRO A 182 0.45 4.42 -15.23
N ALA A 183 0.08 3.66 -16.25
CA ALA A 183 0.96 2.72 -16.94
C ALA A 183 1.37 3.18 -18.34
#